data_AF-A0A538A5Q8-F1
#
_entry.id   AF-A0A538A5Q8-F1
#
_cell.length_a   1.000
_cell.length_b   1.000
_cell.length_c   1.000
_cell.angle_alpha   90.00
_cell.angle_beta   90.00
_cell.angle_gamma   90.00
#
_symmetry.space_group_name_H-M   'P 1'
#
loop_
_entity.id
_entity.type
_entity.pdbx_description
1 polymer ?
#
loop_
_entity_poly.entity_id
_entity_poly.type
_entity_poly.pdbx_seq_one_letter_code
_entity_poly.pdbx_strand_id
1 'polypeptide(L)'
;MQREGGCVPPLVARSRARYCVGPMADPTPVRQKIRFRDRPHRSLDERITARFPAIARYTAARVARMPPSSRLRQRLLARSVSRGFAAIKRGDLEFVLTAFYDPDVEWHGTVGGLDEGSLRRGHQEVMRGFDDYFAVWERLDLRPEEIIDTGDQLIVFVHEVARGRESGIVVETDTATISTFREGIVVRVRSFMDRSQALKAAGLWE
;
A
#
# COMPACT_ATOMS: atom_id res chain seq x y z
N MET A 1 -49.87 44.23 -7.65
CA MET A 1 -48.95 45.38 -7.57
C MET A 1 -47.57 44.83 -7.17
N GLN A 2 -46.59 44.98 -8.05
CA GLN A 2 -45.16 44.61 -7.91
C GLN A 2 -44.53 45.35 -6.70
N ARG A 3 -43.42 44.95 -6.06
CA ARG A 3 -42.03 44.69 -6.52
C ARG A 3 -41.28 43.84 -5.46
N GLU A 4 -40.57 42.77 -5.84
CA GLU A 4 -39.11 42.65 -6.11
C GLU A 4 -38.15 42.87 -4.92
N GLY A 5 -37.33 41.84 -4.68
CA GLY A 5 -36.20 41.81 -3.76
C GLY A 5 -35.53 40.43 -3.81
N GLY A 6 -34.82 40.15 -4.91
CA GLY A 6 -34.08 38.90 -5.09
C GLY A 6 -32.76 38.86 -4.30
N CYS A 7 -32.35 37.68 -3.89
CA CYS A 7 -30.94 37.31 -3.81
C CYS A 7 -30.78 35.81 -4.04
N VAL A 8 -29.72 35.50 -4.79
CA VAL A 8 -29.40 34.26 -5.51
C VAL A 8 -28.99 33.13 -4.55
N PRO A 9 -29.37 31.87 -4.79
CA PRO A 9 -28.86 30.73 -4.01
C PRO A 9 -27.40 30.42 -4.42
N PRO A 10 -26.49 30.11 -3.48
CA PRO A 10 -25.13 29.74 -3.85
C PRO A 10 -25.11 28.41 -4.60
N LEU A 11 -24.72 28.51 -5.87
CA LEU A 11 -24.20 27.45 -6.72
C LEU A 11 -22.95 26.81 -6.08
N VAL A 12 -23.09 25.61 -5.51
CA VAL A 12 -22.01 24.63 -5.54
C VAL A 12 -22.63 23.27 -5.85
N ALA A 13 -22.68 22.97 -7.14
CA ALA A 13 -22.92 21.63 -7.65
C ALA A 13 -21.58 20.93 -7.89
N ARG A 14 -21.56 19.62 -7.60
CA ARG A 14 -20.61 18.58 -8.06
C ARG A 14 -19.28 18.58 -7.30
N SER A 15 -18.82 17.50 -6.67
CA SER A 15 -19.04 16.07 -6.93
C SER A 15 -19.00 15.27 -5.62
N ARG A 16 -20.07 14.51 -5.34
CA ARG A 16 -19.95 13.29 -4.54
C ARG A 16 -19.80 12.18 -5.55
N ALA A 17 -18.56 11.79 -5.83
CA ALA A 17 -18.30 10.50 -6.46
C ALA A 17 -18.79 9.43 -5.47
N ARG A 18 -20.07 9.07 -5.58
CA ARG A 18 -20.59 7.83 -5.02
C ARG A 18 -19.88 6.73 -5.79
N TYR A 19 -18.89 6.11 -5.18
CA TYR A 19 -18.37 4.84 -5.65
C TYR A 19 -19.50 3.81 -5.51
N CYS A 20 -20.28 3.67 -6.57
CA CYS A 20 -21.18 2.53 -6.73
C CYS A 20 -20.29 1.32 -6.99
N VAL A 21 -19.91 0.61 -5.92
CA VAL A 21 -19.40 -0.76 -6.03
C VAL A 21 -20.61 -1.61 -6.39
N GLY A 22 -20.77 -1.91 -7.69
CA GLY A 22 -21.72 -2.94 -8.12
C GLY A 22 -21.33 -4.29 -7.49
N PRO A 23 -22.26 -5.25 -7.35
CA PRO A 23 -21.96 -6.54 -6.74
C PRO A 23 -21.10 -7.37 -7.71
N MET A 24 -19.79 -7.16 -7.66
CA MET A 24 -18.84 -8.19 -8.07
C MET A 24 -18.91 -9.27 -7.02
N ALA A 25 -19.20 -10.50 -7.43
CA ALA A 25 -19.18 -11.69 -6.57
C ALA A 25 -17.96 -11.61 -5.65
N ASP A 26 -18.20 -11.55 -4.33
CA ASP A 26 -17.18 -11.33 -3.32
C ASP A 26 -16.11 -12.42 -3.47
N PRO A 27 -14.92 -12.10 -4.03
CA PRO A 27 -13.95 -13.13 -4.31
C PRO A 27 -13.38 -13.55 -2.96
N THR A 28 -13.61 -14.82 -2.59
CA THR A 28 -13.12 -15.37 -1.32
C THR A 28 -11.65 -14.97 -1.11
N PRO A 29 -11.33 -14.26 -0.01
CA PRO A 29 -10.00 -13.77 0.26
C PRO A 29 -8.98 -14.92 0.24
N VAL A 30 -7.91 -14.77 -0.53
CA VAL A 30 -6.87 -15.81 -0.61
C VAL A 30 -5.70 -15.45 0.28
N ARG A 31 -5.43 -16.31 1.27
CA ARG A 31 -4.27 -16.22 2.15
C ARG A 31 -3.12 -17.07 1.64
N GLN A 32 -1.91 -16.51 1.64
CA GLN A 32 -0.69 -17.27 1.33
C GLN A 32 0.52 -16.74 2.09
N LYS A 33 1.38 -17.66 2.54
CA LYS A 33 2.65 -17.32 3.20
C LYS A 33 3.69 -16.87 2.17
N ILE A 34 4.44 -15.84 2.52
CA ILE A 34 5.60 -15.37 1.75
C ILE A 34 6.87 -16.01 2.32
N ARG A 35 7.71 -16.55 1.44
CA ARG A 35 9.10 -16.86 1.78
C ARG A 35 9.95 -15.66 1.41
N PHE A 36 10.15 -14.74 2.35
CA PHE A 36 11.01 -13.59 2.14
C PHE A 36 12.48 -14.03 2.07
N ARG A 37 13.22 -13.45 1.12
CA ARG A 37 14.66 -13.64 1.00
C ARG A 37 15.31 -12.30 0.75
N ASP A 38 16.30 -11.98 1.57
CA ASP A 38 17.16 -10.82 1.34
C ASP A 38 17.85 -10.94 -0.02
N ARG A 39 17.90 -9.82 -0.73
CA ARG A 39 18.63 -9.71 -1.99
C ARG A 39 19.47 -8.45 -1.97
N PRO A 40 20.79 -8.54 -2.19
CA PRO A 40 21.69 -7.38 -2.13
C PRO A 40 21.64 -6.52 -3.41
N HIS A 41 21.12 -7.03 -4.52
CA HIS A 41 21.12 -6.34 -5.81
C HIS A 41 19.76 -6.37 -6.51
N ARG A 42 19.54 -5.37 -7.38
CA ARG A 42 18.36 -5.35 -8.26
C ARG A 42 18.31 -6.59 -9.16
N SER A 43 17.19 -7.30 -9.21
CA SER A 43 17.00 -8.39 -10.17
C SER A 43 16.76 -7.89 -11.59
N LEU A 44 16.98 -8.73 -12.60
CA LEU A 44 16.86 -8.36 -14.03
C LEU A 44 15.53 -7.71 -14.37
N ASP A 45 14.45 -8.26 -13.83
CA ASP A 45 13.11 -7.75 -14.05
C ASP A 45 12.85 -6.43 -13.28
N GLU A 46 13.51 -6.15 -12.15
CA GLU A 46 13.43 -4.85 -11.49
C GLU A 46 14.07 -3.78 -12.38
N ARG A 47 15.17 -4.13 -13.06
CA ARG A 47 15.79 -3.26 -14.07
C ARG A 47 14.88 -3.04 -15.28
N ILE A 48 14.19 -4.08 -15.75
CA ILE A 48 13.21 -3.98 -16.85
C ILE A 48 12.03 -3.10 -16.43
N THR A 49 11.48 -3.30 -15.23
CA THR A 49 10.39 -2.49 -14.68
C THR A 49 10.80 -1.02 -14.55
N ALA A 50 12.00 -0.75 -14.05
CA ALA A 50 12.53 0.61 -13.95
C ALA A 50 12.74 1.25 -15.34
N ARG A 51 13.17 0.45 -16.32
CA ARG A 51 13.41 0.93 -17.69
C ARG A 51 12.12 1.14 -18.50
N PHE A 52 11.07 0.37 -18.21
CA PHE A 52 9.83 0.34 -18.98
C PHE A 52 8.59 0.40 -18.06
N PRO A 53 8.34 1.54 -17.40
CA PRO A 53 7.24 1.69 -16.44
C PRO A 53 5.85 1.46 -17.06
N ALA A 54 5.66 1.81 -18.33
CA ALA A 54 4.39 1.55 -19.03
C ALA A 54 4.08 0.05 -19.16
N ILE A 55 5.11 -0.78 -19.42
CA ILE A 55 4.95 -2.24 -19.50
C ILE A 55 4.64 -2.80 -18.11
N ALA A 56 5.31 -2.30 -17.07
CA ALA A 56 5.02 -2.69 -15.69
C ALA A 56 3.57 -2.35 -15.30
N ARG A 57 3.07 -1.15 -15.61
CA ARG A 57 1.67 -0.78 -15.39
C ARG A 57 0.69 -1.66 -16.16
N TYR A 58 0.96 -1.93 -17.44
CA TYR A 58 0.11 -2.81 -18.25
C TYR A 58 0.04 -4.23 -17.67
N THR A 59 1.18 -4.79 -17.28
CA THR A 59 1.25 -6.12 -16.66
C THR A 59 0.56 -6.15 -15.30
N ALA A 60 0.71 -5.12 -14.48
CA ALA A 60 -0.01 -4.97 -13.22
C ALA A 60 -1.53 -4.94 -13.43
N ALA A 61 -2.03 -4.16 -14.39
CA ALA A 61 -3.45 -4.12 -14.74
C ALA A 61 -3.98 -5.48 -15.21
N ARG A 62 -3.18 -6.25 -15.96
CA ARG A 62 -3.56 -7.61 -16.37
C ARG A 62 -3.65 -8.58 -15.20
N VAL A 63 -2.72 -8.50 -14.25
CA VAL A 63 -2.76 -9.28 -13.00
C VAL A 63 -3.94 -8.87 -12.13
N ALA A 64 -4.23 -7.57 -12.04
CA ALA A 64 -5.33 -7.01 -11.27
C ALA A 64 -6.70 -7.57 -11.69
N ARG A 65 -6.89 -7.81 -13.00
CA ARG A 65 -8.12 -8.38 -13.57
C ARG A 65 -8.26 -9.90 -13.40
N MET A 66 -7.23 -10.58 -12.92
CA MET A 66 -7.31 -12.03 -12.65
C MET A 66 -8.03 -12.27 -11.32
N PRO A 67 -8.82 -13.37 -11.20
CA PRO A 67 -9.41 -13.76 -9.92
C PRO A 67 -8.33 -13.98 -8.84
N PRO A 68 -8.58 -13.64 -7.56
CA PRO A 68 -7.65 -13.91 -6.45
C PRO A 68 -7.24 -15.39 -6.33
N SER A 69 -8.12 -16.31 -6.72
CA SER A 69 -7.85 -17.75 -6.76
C SER A 69 -6.85 -18.18 -7.84
N SER A 70 -6.48 -17.30 -8.77
CA SER A 70 -5.51 -17.60 -9.83
C SER A 70 -4.10 -17.81 -9.28
N ARG A 71 -3.53 -19.01 -9.52
CA ARG A 71 -2.14 -19.33 -9.15
C ARG A 71 -1.12 -18.37 -9.75
N LEU A 72 -1.39 -17.84 -10.95
CA LEU A 72 -0.49 -16.88 -11.58
C LEU A 72 -0.50 -15.55 -10.83
N ARG A 73 -1.69 -15.03 -10.49
CA ARG A 73 -1.85 -13.81 -9.69
C ARG A 73 -1.16 -13.95 -8.34
N GLN A 74 -1.46 -15.02 -7.61
CA GLN A 74 -0.85 -15.33 -6.32
C GLN A 74 0.68 -15.32 -6.38
N ARG A 75 1.28 -16.00 -7.37
CA ARG A 75 2.73 -16.03 -7.55
C ARG A 75 3.32 -14.66 -7.88
N LEU A 76 2.65 -13.89 -8.75
CA LEU A 76 3.12 -12.57 -9.16
C LEU A 76 3.00 -11.54 -8.03
N LEU A 77 1.93 -11.58 -7.24
CA LEU A 77 1.76 -10.73 -6.06
C LEU A 77 2.79 -11.05 -4.99
N ALA A 78 2.95 -12.33 -4.61
CA ALA A 78 3.99 -12.73 -3.65
C ALA A 78 5.39 -12.29 -4.10
N ARG A 79 5.70 -12.48 -5.39
CA ARG A 79 6.97 -12.04 -5.97
C ARG A 79 7.15 -10.52 -5.94
N SER A 80 6.08 -9.76 -6.18
CA SER A 80 6.11 -8.30 -6.15
C SER A 80 6.28 -7.78 -4.73
N VAL A 81 5.56 -8.33 -3.75
CA VAL A 81 5.71 -7.99 -2.33
C VAL A 81 7.13 -8.30 -1.84
N SER A 82 7.65 -9.51 -2.07
CA SER A 82 9.02 -9.84 -1.68
C SER A 82 10.06 -8.87 -2.25
N ARG A 83 9.85 -8.35 -3.46
CA ARG A 83 10.75 -7.39 -4.10
C ARG A 83 10.61 -5.99 -3.57
N GLY A 84 9.38 -5.53 -3.37
CA GLY A 84 9.10 -4.23 -2.76
C GLY A 84 9.82 -4.12 -1.41
N PHE A 85 9.63 -5.12 -0.54
CA PHE A 85 10.32 -5.14 0.76
C PHE A 85 11.84 -5.27 0.63
N ALA A 86 12.35 -6.10 -0.28
CA ALA A 86 13.79 -6.19 -0.50
C ALA A 86 14.39 -4.89 -1.05
N ALA A 87 13.66 -4.13 -1.86
CA ALA A 87 14.07 -2.83 -2.38
C ALA A 87 14.03 -1.75 -1.28
N ILE A 88 12.97 -1.71 -0.47
CA ILE A 88 12.87 -0.83 0.71
C ILE A 88 14.07 -1.07 1.65
N LYS A 89 14.39 -2.34 1.95
CA LYS A 89 15.54 -2.71 2.81
C LYS A 89 16.89 -2.21 2.27
N ARG A 90 17.02 -1.99 0.96
CA ARG A 90 18.24 -1.44 0.32
C ARG A 90 18.20 0.07 0.14
N GLY A 91 17.15 0.76 0.59
CA GLY A 91 16.95 2.20 0.38
C GLY A 91 16.47 2.58 -1.02
N ASP A 92 15.99 1.61 -1.81
CA ASP A 92 15.55 1.82 -3.20
C ASP A 92 14.06 2.19 -3.29
N LEU A 93 13.67 3.19 -2.50
CA LEU A 93 12.27 3.59 -2.35
C LEU A 93 11.72 4.26 -3.62
N GLU A 94 12.55 5.03 -4.33
CA GLU A 94 12.17 5.67 -5.60
C GLU A 94 11.70 4.64 -6.63
N PHE A 95 12.43 3.53 -6.77
CA PHE A 95 12.03 2.42 -7.62
C PHE A 95 10.69 1.85 -7.20
N VAL A 96 10.51 1.60 -5.90
CA VAL A 96 9.28 1.01 -5.35
C VAL A 96 8.08 1.90 -5.64
N LEU A 97 8.18 3.19 -5.35
CA LEU A 97 7.12 4.17 -5.60
C LEU A 97 6.78 4.26 -7.10
N THR A 98 7.79 4.39 -7.95
CA THR A 98 7.60 4.49 -9.41
C THR A 98 6.98 3.22 -10.02
N ALA A 99 7.39 2.04 -9.54
CA ALA A 99 6.99 0.76 -10.10
C ALA A 99 5.57 0.33 -9.69
N PHE A 100 5.16 0.64 -8.45
CA PHE A 100 3.97 0.04 -7.86
C PHE A 100 2.90 1.03 -7.42
N TYR A 101 3.25 2.30 -7.23
CA TYR A 101 2.37 3.30 -6.62
C TYR A 101 1.94 4.38 -7.61
N ASP A 102 0.74 4.87 -7.41
CA ASP A 102 0.20 6.01 -8.12
C ASP A 102 1.02 7.28 -7.79
N PRO A 103 1.30 8.18 -8.75
CA PRO A 103 1.99 9.44 -8.48
C PRO A 103 1.32 10.28 -7.39
N ASP A 104 0.00 10.15 -7.22
CA ASP A 104 -0.81 10.85 -6.22
C ASP A 104 -1.27 9.90 -5.08
N VAL A 105 -0.52 8.82 -4.83
CA VAL A 105 -0.83 7.84 -3.77
C VAL A 105 -1.12 8.52 -2.43
N GLU A 106 -2.18 8.08 -1.76
CA GLU A 106 -2.51 8.48 -0.39
C GLU A 106 -1.87 7.50 0.61
N TRP A 107 -0.90 7.96 1.38
CA TRP A 107 -0.26 7.18 2.44
C TRP A 107 -0.69 7.68 3.80
N HIS A 108 -1.51 6.89 4.49
CA HIS A 108 -2.00 7.23 5.82
C HIS A 108 -0.99 6.80 6.88
N GLY A 109 -0.88 7.60 7.94
CA GLY A 109 -0.15 7.22 9.13
C GLY A 109 -0.67 5.93 9.75
N THR A 110 0.19 5.27 10.51
CA THR A 110 -0.08 3.94 11.07
C THR A 110 -1.09 4.07 12.19
N VAL A 111 -2.21 3.33 12.11
CA VAL A 111 -3.19 3.25 13.20
C VAL A 111 -2.55 2.57 14.41
N GLY A 112 -2.61 3.22 15.57
CA GLY A 112 -1.88 2.85 16.78
C GLY A 112 -0.40 3.23 16.78
N GLY A 113 0.09 3.91 15.74
CA GLY A 113 1.47 4.36 15.61
C GLY A 113 1.67 5.83 15.96
N LEU A 114 2.94 6.27 15.99
CA LEU A 114 3.30 7.66 16.33
C LEU A 114 2.82 8.69 15.30
N ASP A 115 2.60 8.28 14.05
CA ASP A 115 2.14 9.15 12.97
C ASP A 115 0.65 9.01 12.68
N GLU A 116 -0.13 8.38 13.57
CA GLU A 116 -1.57 8.19 13.40
C GLU A 116 -2.29 9.51 13.07
N GLY A 117 -3.21 9.46 12.11
CA GLY A 117 -3.96 10.62 11.64
C GLY A 117 -3.23 11.48 10.60
N SER A 118 -1.94 11.26 10.37
CA SER A 118 -1.22 11.91 9.27
C SER A 118 -1.64 11.35 7.90
N LEU A 119 -1.47 12.18 6.87
CA LEU A 119 -1.69 11.79 5.47
C LEU A 119 -0.58 12.42 4.62
N ARG A 120 0.14 11.59 3.88
CA ARG A 120 1.16 11.99 2.91
C ARG A 120 0.61 11.70 1.51
N ARG A 121 0.70 12.66 0.60
CA ARG A 121 0.20 12.55 -0.78
C ARG A 121 1.34 12.59 -1.79
N GLY A 122 1.33 11.59 -2.65
CA GLY A 122 2.27 11.45 -3.76
C GLY A 122 3.69 11.10 -3.33
N HIS A 123 4.53 10.78 -4.33
CA HIS A 123 5.83 10.14 -4.09
C HIS A 123 6.77 10.98 -3.23
N GLN A 124 6.76 12.30 -3.42
CA GLN A 124 7.68 13.19 -2.69
C GLN A 124 7.39 13.23 -1.18
N GLU A 125 6.13 13.36 -0.78
CA GLU A 125 5.77 13.38 0.64
C GLU A 125 5.99 12.01 1.29
N VAL A 126 5.70 10.93 0.56
CA VAL A 126 5.96 9.57 1.03
C VAL A 126 7.46 9.34 1.24
N MET A 127 8.31 9.76 0.29
CA MET A 127 9.76 9.65 0.45
C MET A 127 10.26 10.36 1.70
N ARG A 128 9.84 11.61 1.92
CA ARG A 128 10.21 12.37 3.14
C ARG A 128 9.77 11.65 4.41
N GLY A 129 8.55 11.10 4.42
CA GLY A 129 8.06 10.33 5.56
C GLY A 129 8.89 9.09 5.86
N PHE A 130 9.37 8.39 4.83
CA PHE A 130 10.29 7.27 5.01
C PHE A 130 11.68 7.72 5.47
N ASP A 131 12.19 8.84 4.96
CA ASP A 131 13.47 9.40 5.43
C ASP A 131 13.42 9.74 6.92
N ASP A 132 12.35 10.41 7.37
CA ASP A 132 12.10 10.72 8.78
C ASP A 132 12.00 9.44 9.62
N TYR A 133 11.26 8.45 9.13
CA TYR A 133 11.07 7.18 9.82
C TYR A 133 12.37 6.38 9.93
N PHE A 134 13.16 6.27 8.86
CA PHE A 134 14.45 5.56 8.88
C PHE A 134 15.52 6.29 9.71
N ALA A 135 15.45 7.62 9.82
CA ALA A 135 16.41 8.39 10.61
C ALA A 135 16.37 8.03 12.11
N VAL A 136 15.18 7.71 12.63
CA VAL A 136 14.95 7.36 14.05
C VAL A 136 15.60 6.03 14.45
N TRP A 137 15.73 5.10 13.50
CA TRP A 137 16.20 3.74 13.77
C TRP A 137 17.68 3.55 13.38
N GLU A 138 18.45 2.91 14.25
CA GLU A 138 19.80 2.41 13.92
C GLU A 138 19.70 1.25 12.93
N ARG A 139 18.70 0.39 13.16
CA ARG A 139 18.41 -0.78 12.35
C ARG A 139 16.91 -0.96 12.29
N LEU A 140 16.39 -1.18 11.09
CA LEU A 140 15.01 -1.56 10.86
C LEU A 140 14.98 -2.73 9.89
N ASP A 141 14.33 -3.82 10.28
CA ASP A 141 14.18 -5.02 9.47
C ASP A 141 12.69 -5.34 9.31
N LEU A 142 12.17 -5.14 8.10
CA LEU A 142 10.77 -5.39 7.75
C LEU A 142 10.68 -6.72 7.01
N ARG A 143 10.01 -7.71 7.60
CA ARG A 143 9.89 -9.07 7.04
C ARG A 143 8.44 -9.38 6.70
N PRO A 144 8.04 -9.41 5.41
CA PRO A 144 6.69 -9.81 5.04
C PRO A 144 6.51 -11.31 5.26
N GLU A 145 5.47 -11.70 5.99
CA GLU A 145 5.21 -13.08 6.40
C GLU A 145 4.08 -13.74 5.60
N GLU A 146 3.00 -12.99 5.37
CA GLU A 146 1.77 -13.48 4.78
C GLU A 146 1.10 -12.37 3.97
N ILE A 147 0.40 -12.75 2.91
CA ILE A 147 -0.48 -11.84 2.17
C ILE A 147 -1.88 -12.41 2.04
N ILE A 148 -2.85 -11.49 2.05
CA ILE A 148 -4.26 -11.77 1.87
C ILE A 148 -4.75 -10.91 0.71
N ASP A 149 -5.19 -11.57 -0.36
CA ASP A 149 -5.65 -10.93 -1.60
C ASP A 149 -7.18 -10.96 -1.68
N THR A 150 -7.79 -9.78 -1.69
CA THR A 150 -9.25 -9.59 -1.85
C THR A 150 -9.62 -9.18 -3.28
N GLY A 151 -8.66 -9.12 -4.20
CA GLY A 151 -8.84 -8.62 -5.55
C GLY A 151 -8.52 -7.15 -5.69
N ASP A 152 -9.21 -6.29 -4.94
CA ASP A 152 -9.05 -4.83 -4.94
C ASP A 152 -8.09 -4.32 -3.84
N GLN A 153 -7.87 -5.12 -2.79
CA GLN A 153 -6.92 -4.85 -1.73
C GLN A 153 -5.93 -6.00 -1.57
N LEU A 154 -4.73 -5.65 -1.12
CA LEU A 154 -3.74 -6.59 -0.64
C LEU A 154 -3.37 -6.23 0.79
N ILE A 155 -3.61 -7.16 1.70
CA ILE A 155 -3.14 -7.08 3.08
C ILE A 155 -1.81 -7.82 3.15
N VAL A 156 -0.80 -7.19 3.74
CA VAL A 156 0.50 -7.79 4.01
C VAL A 156 0.73 -7.78 5.52
N PHE A 157 0.91 -8.95 6.10
CA PHE A 157 1.41 -9.08 7.46
C PHE A 157 2.92 -8.99 7.47
N VAL A 158 3.42 -8.13 8.34
CA VAL A 158 4.84 -7.83 8.44
C VAL A 158 5.28 -8.08 9.87
N HIS A 159 6.45 -8.66 10.01
CA HIS A 159 7.17 -8.74 11.25
C HIS A 159 8.30 -7.72 11.22
N GLU A 160 8.29 -6.80 12.17
CA GLU A 160 9.19 -5.65 12.22
C GLU A 160 10.11 -5.76 13.42
N VAL A 161 11.42 -5.62 13.19
CA VAL A 161 12.42 -5.52 14.26
C VAL A 161 13.15 -4.18 14.09
N ALA A 162 12.98 -3.29 15.05
CA ALA A 162 13.53 -1.94 15.04
C ALA A 162 14.45 -1.72 16.25
N ARG A 163 15.62 -1.10 16.03
CA ARG A 163 16.52 -0.69 17.12
C ARG A 163 16.65 0.82 17.13
N GLY A 164 16.25 1.45 18.24
CA GLY A 164 16.29 2.90 18.41
C GLY A 164 17.73 3.42 18.36
N ARG A 165 17.99 4.45 17.54
CA ARG A 165 19.34 5.01 17.36
C ARG A 165 19.92 5.60 18.62
N GLU A 166 19.11 6.34 19.38
CA GLU A 166 19.57 7.04 20.58
C GLU A 166 19.48 6.17 21.84
N SER A 167 18.46 5.34 21.93
CA SER A 167 18.19 4.53 23.13
C SER A 167 18.85 3.14 23.09
N GLY A 168 19.18 2.63 21.91
CA GLY A 168 19.64 1.26 21.70
C GLY A 168 18.58 0.18 21.95
N ILE A 169 17.36 0.57 22.34
CA ILE A 169 16.24 -0.33 22.63
C ILE A 169 15.81 -1.05 21.36
N VAL A 170 15.59 -2.37 21.46
CA VAL A 170 15.02 -3.18 20.39
C VAL A 170 13.53 -3.35 20.63
N VAL A 171 12.75 -3.04 19.60
CA VAL A 171 11.30 -3.23 19.55
C VAL A 171 11.00 -4.25 18.45
N GLU A 172 10.14 -5.20 18.78
CA GLU A 172 9.66 -6.24 17.88
C GLU A 172 8.14 -6.13 17.80
N THR A 173 7.58 -6.05 16.60
CA THR A 173 6.15 -5.81 16.43
C THR A 173 5.61 -6.50 15.17
N ASP A 174 4.42 -7.08 15.31
CA ASP A 174 3.67 -7.69 14.22
C ASP A 174 2.62 -6.71 13.69
N THR A 175 2.91 -6.11 12.53
CA THR A 175 2.05 -5.10 11.91
C THR A 175 1.30 -5.67 10.71
N ALA A 176 0.38 -4.88 10.18
CA ALA A 176 -0.29 -5.14 8.91
C ALA A 176 -0.36 -3.88 8.05
N THR A 177 -0.19 -4.05 6.74
CA THR A 177 -0.37 -2.97 5.75
C THR A 177 -1.42 -3.37 4.72
N ILE A 178 -2.40 -2.51 4.51
CA ILE A 178 -3.43 -2.63 3.48
C ILE A 178 -3.05 -1.71 2.32
N SER A 179 -2.89 -2.28 1.13
CA SER A 179 -2.73 -1.55 -0.13
C SER A 179 -3.99 -1.67 -0.96
N THR A 180 -4.62 -0.55 -1.29
CA THR A 180 -5.79 -0.49 -2.20
C THR A 180 -5.34 -0.25 -3.64
N PHE A 181 -5.84 -1.05 -4.57
CA PHE A 181 -5.49 -0.96 -5.98
C PHE A 181 -6.51 -0.21 -6.83
N ARG A 182 -6.01 0.44 -7.88
CA ARG A 182 -6.76 0.86 -9.05
C ARG A 182 -6.00 0.38 -10.28
N GLU A 183 -6.61 -0.51 -11.06
CA GLU A 183 -5.96 -1.15 -12.21
C GLU A 183 -4.57 -1.76 -11.89
N GLY A 184 -4.41 -2.34 -10.69
CA GLY A 184 -3.17 -2.97 -10.26
C GLY A 184 -2.10 -2.00 -9.73
N ILE A 185 -2.38 -0.70 -9.69
CA ILE A 185 -1.52 0.33 -9.10
C ILE A 185 -2.03 0.68 -7.72
N VAL A 186 -1.13 0.79 -6.74
CA VAL A 186 -1.50 1.15 -5.37
C VAL A 186 -1.83 2.64 -5.31
N VAL A 187 -3.07 2.96 -4.95
CA VAL A 187 -3.56 4.34 -4.82
C VAL A 187 -3.71 4.78 -3.37
N ARG A 188 -3.77 3.83 -2.44
CA ARG A 188 -3.85 4.11 -1.01
C ARG A 188 -3.13 3.06 -0.19
N VAL A 189 -2.44 3.50 0.85
CA VAL A 189 -1.79 2.67 1.87
C VAL A 189 -2.32 3.02 3.24
N ARG A 190 -2.65 2.00 4.03
CA ARG A 190 -2.99 2.13 5.46
C ARG A 190 -2.25 1.05 6.24
N SER A 191 -1.51 1.45 7.25
CA SER A 191 -0.77 0.54 8.14
C SER A 191 -1.41 0.51 9.53
N PHE A 192 -1.23 -0.60 10.23
CA PHE A 192 -1.83 -0.87 11.52
C PHE A 192 -0.83 -1.59 12.41
N MET A 193 -0.71 -1.15 13.67
CA MET A 193 0.06 -1.88 14.69
C MET A 193 -0.63 -3.18 15.12
N ASP A 194 -1.92 -3.34 14.83
CA ASP A 194 -2.72 -4.53 15.16
C ASP A 194 -3.30 -5.17 13.89
N ARG A 195 -2.91 -6.44 13.64
CA ARG A 195 -3.37 -7.23 12.50
C ARG A 195 -4.88 -7.44 12.49
N SER A 196 -5.52 -7.56 13.64
CA SER A 196 -6.98 -7.73 13.75
C SER A 196 -7.73 -6.48 13.31
N GLN A 197 -7.21 -5.29 13.64
CA GLN A 197 -7.76 -4.02 13.18
C GLN A 197 -7.65 -3.88 11.66
N ALA A 198 -6.53 -4.33 11.07
CA ALA A 198 -6.38 -4.34 9.62
C ALA A 198 -7.39 -5.28 8.94
N LEU A 199 -7.60 -6.49 9.48
CA LEU A 199 -8.62 -7.41 8.97
C LEU A 199 -10.02 -6.81 9.04
N LYS A 200 -10.39 -6.20 10.17
CA LYS A 200 -11.67 -5.50 10.33
C LYS A 200 -11.81 -4.34 9.35
N ALA A 201 -10.76 -3.54 9.18
CA ALA A 201 -10.74 -2.43 8.23
C ALA A 201 -10.84 -2.88 6.76
N ALA A 202 -10.43 -4.11 6.46
CA ALA A 202 -10.55 -4.76 5.15
C ALA A 202 -11.89 -5.51 4.96
N GLY A 203 -12.78 -5.51 5.96
CA GLY A 203 -14.04 -6.25 5.89
C GLY A 203 -13.89 -7.77 6.00
N LEU A 204 -12.75 -8.26 6.53
CA LEU A 204 -12.42 -9.68 6.66
C LEU A 204 -12.67 -10.24 8.06
N TRP A 205 -13.39 -9.48 8.88
CA TRP A 205 -13.70 -9.81 10.26
C TRP A 205 -15.17 -9.48 10.52
N GLU A 206 -15.91 -10.44 11.07
CA GLU A 206 -17.29 -10.26 11.54
C GLU A 206 -17.33 -9.57 12.92
#